data_AF-A0A2H5Y705-F1
#
_entry.id   AF-A0A2H5Y705-F1
#
_cell.length_a   1.000
_cell.length_b   1.000
_cell.length_c   1.000
_cell.angle_alpha   90.00
_cell.angle_beta   90.00
_cell.angle_gamma   90.00
#
_symmetry.space_group_name_H-M   'P 1'
#
loop_
_entity.id
_entity.type
_entity.pdbx_description
1 polymer ?
#
loop_
_entity_poly.entity_id
_entity_poly.type
_entity_poly.pdbx_seq_one_letter_code
_entity_poly.pdbx_strand_id
1 'polypeptide(L)' 'MREVLWWAERKGGARRQVIETFLVDVDFEMAPDVTREDIEAHRDTIRDETDTPILLAAIRAGVDYPVTNDKDFHAK' A
#
# COMPACT_ATOMS: atom_id res chain seq x y z
N MET A 1 0.98 -1.92 -7.41
CA MET A 1 1.36 -3.23 -8.00
C MET A 1 2.69 -3.80 -7.47
N ARG A 2 3.79 -3.04 -7.49
CA ARG A 2 5.15 -3.56 -7.23
C ARG A 2 5.32 -4.25 -5.86
N GLU A 3 4.71 -3.70 -4.82
CA GLU A 3 4.78 -4.25 -3.45
C GLU A 3 3.94 -5.53 -3.28
N VAL A 4 2.73 -5.57 -3.81
CA VAL A 4 1.85 -6.76 -3.79
C VAL A 4 2.50 -7.92 -4.54
N LEU A 5 3.12 -7.66 -5.69
CA LEU A 5 3.85 -8.67 -6.44
C LEU A 5 5.11 -9.13 -5.70
N TRP A 6 5.88 -8.21 -5.11
CA TRP A 6 7.03 -8.56 -4.27
C TRP A 6 6.61 -9.46 -3.09
N TRP A 7 5.48 -9.16 -2.44
CA TRP A 7 4.93 -9.99 -1.36
C TRP A 7 4.49 -11.35 -1.90
N ALA A 8 3.78 -11.39 -3.02
CA ALA A 8 3.33 -12.64 -3.64
C ALA A 8 4.52 -13.55 -3.99
N GLU A 9 5.63 -12.96 -4.46
CA GLU A 9 6.86 -13.66 -4.80
C GLU A 9 7.60 -14.19 -3.57
N ARG A 10 7.71 -13.40 -2.49
CA ARG A 10 8.51 -13.76 -1.32
C ARG A 10 7.77 -14.51 -0.22
N LYS A 11 6.48 -14.23 -0.06
CA LYS A 11 5.64 -14.72 1.03
C LYS A 11 4.41 -15.47 0.55
N GLY A 12 3.97 -15.25 -0.70
CA GLY A 12 2.76 -15.87 -1.24
C GLY A 12 2.89 -17.38 -1.45
N GLY A 13 4.08 -17.90 -1.79
CA GLY A 13 4.29 -19.32 -2.07
C GLY A 13 3.29 -19.82 -3.13
N ALA A 14 2.55 -20.88 -2.82
CA ALA A 14 1.49 -21.42 -3.70
C ALA A 14 0.34 -20.43 -3.98
N ARG A 15 0.20 -19.35 -3.20
CA ARG A 15 -0.87 -18.34 -3.36
C ARG A 15 -0.53 -17.24 -4.37
N ARG A 16 0.69 -17.20 -4.92
CA ARG A 16 1.09 -16.21 -5.93
C ARG A 16 0.08 -16.14 -7.08
N GLN A 17 -0.25 -17.30 -7.66
CA GLN A 17 -1.13 -17.37 -8.81
C GLN A 17 -2.56 -16.91 -8.48
N VAL A 18 -3.03 -17.18 -7.27
CA VAL A 18 -4.34 -16.69 -6.79
C VAL A 18 -4.37 -15.17 -6.70
N ILE A 19 -3.28 -14.54 -6.23
CA ILE A 19 -3.18 -13.08 -6.13
C ILE A 19 -3.11 -12.44 -7.53
N GLU A 20 -2.33 -13.02 -8.43
CA GLU A 20 -2.23 -12.54 -9.81
C GLU A 20 -3.59 -12.62 -10.51
N THR A 21 -4.33 -13.73 -10.37
CA THR A 21 -5.69 -13.84 -10.91
C THR A 21 -6.65 -12.83 -10.28
N PHE A 22 -6.63 -12.69 -8.96
CA PHE A 22 -7.46 -11.70 -8.27
C PHE A 22 -7.24 -10.28 -8.78
N LEU A 23 -5.98 -9.90 -9.03
CA LEU A 23 -5.64 -8.58 -9.58
C LEU A 23 -6.11 -8.40 -11.03
N VAL A 24 -6.34 -9.47 -11.80
CA VAL A 24 -6.93 -9.38 -13.15
C VAL A 24 -8.44 -9.23 -13.08
N ASP A 25 -9.08 -9.88 -12.11
CA ASP A 25 -10.54 -9.95 -12.00
C ASP A 25 -11.16 -8.73 -11.30
N VAL A 26 -10.39 -8.04 -10.45
CA VAL A 26 -10.88 -6.89 -9.68
C VAL A 26 -10.70 -5.60 -10.45
N ASP A 27 -11.71 -4.74 -10.45
CA ASP A 27 -11.56 -3.35 -10.89
C ASP A 27 -10.75 -2.57 -9.84
N PHE A 28 -9.60 -2.05 -10.25
CA PHE A 28 -8.77 -1.21 -9.39
C PHE A 28 -8.13 -0.08 -10.19
N GLU A 29 -7.76 0.98 -9.46
CA GLU A 29 -6.96 2.07 -9.99
C GLU A 29 -5.56 2.03 -9.37
N MET A 30 -4.56 2.40 -10.15
CA MET A 30 -3.19 2.57 -9.66
C MET A 30 -3.06 3.93 -8.99
N ALA A 31 -2.86 3.94 -7.67
CA ALA A 31 -2.55 5.17 -6.94
C ALA A 31 -1.22 5.80 -7.42
N PRO A 32 -1.07 7.13 -7.31
CA PRO A 32 0.16 7.82 -7.71
C PRO A 32 1.38 7.34 -6.93
N ASP A 33 2.52 7.26 -7.61
CA ASP A 33 3.79 7.01 -6.94
C ASP A 33 4.14 8.15 -5.96
N VAL A 34 4.77 7.78 -4.85
CA VAL A 34 5.27 8.70 -3.83
C VAL A 34 6.80 8.75 -3.91
N THR A 35 7.36 9.96 -3.81
CA THR A 35 8.82 10.11 -3.88
C THR A 35 9.45 9.74 -2.54
N ARG A 36 10.75 9.44 -2.56
CA ARG A 36 11.50 9.13 -1.34
C ARG A 36 11.56 10.34 -0.41
N GLU A 37 11.71 11.52 -0.99
CA GLU A 37 11.73 12.80 -0.29
C GLU A 37 10.40 13.04 0.43
N ASP A 38 9.27 12.76 -0.22
CA ASP A 38 7.94 12.87 0.40
C ASP A 38 7.76 11.90 1.57
N ILE A 39 8.21 10.65 1.40
CA ILE A 39 8.15 9.63 2.46
C ILE A 39 8.97 10.08 3.67
N GLU A 40 10.18 10.58 3.45
CA GLU A 40 11.05 11.04 4.53
C GLU A 40 10.45 12.24 5.27
N ALA A 41 9.87 13.19 4.54
CA ALA A 41 9.24 14.38 5.12
C ALA A 41 8.01 14.06 5.99
N HIS A 42 7.38 12.90 5.79
CA HIS A 42 6.15 12.50 6.49
C HIS A 42 6.32 11.22 7.33
N ARG A 43 7.55 10.76 7.54
CA ARG A 43 7.89 9.53 8.28
C ARG A 43 7.25 9.47 9.67
N ASP A 44 7.03 10.62 10.31
CA ASP A 44 6.42 10.72 11.64
C ASP A 44 4.90 10.89 11.65
N THR A 45 4.23 10.76 10.51
CA THR A 45 2.77 10.98 10.40
C THR A 45 1.95 9.80 10.93
N ILE A 46 2.47 8.58 10.77
CA ILE A 46 1.75 7.34 11.08
C ILE A 46 2.64 6.44 11.95
N ARG A 47 2.01 5.65 12.83
CA ARG A 47 2.72 4.87 13.84
C ARG A 47 3.76 3.91 13.25
N ASP A 48 3.36 3.09 12.28
CA ASP A 48 4.31 2.26 11.54
C ASP A 48 4.82 3.04 10.32
N GLU A 49 6.06 3.51 10.39
CA GLU A 49 6.68 4.31 9.32
C GLU A 49 6.71 3.58 7.97
N THR A 50 6.64 2.24 7.96
CA THR A 50 6.64 1.45 6.73
C THR A 50 5.34 1.63 5.93
N ASP A 51 4.26 2.08 6.58
CA ASP A 51 2.98 2.40 5.95
C ASP A 51 2.89 3.84 5.41
N THR A 52 3.89 4.68 5.67
CA THR A 52 3.95 6.06 5.15
C THR A 52 3.70 6.15 3.64
N PRO A 53 4.31 5.28 2.79
CA PRO A 53 4.06 5.32 1.35
C PRO A 53 2.59 5.06 0.98
N ILE A 54 1.92 4.15 1.70
CA ILE A 54 0.51 3.79 1.47
C ILE A 54 -0.39 4.96 1.86
N LEU A 55 -0.16 5.55 3.04
CA LEU A 55 -0.91 6.72 3.50
C LEU A 55 -0.79 7.89 2.53
N LEU A 56 0.43 8.22 2.10
CA LEU A 56 0.67 9.33 1.17
C LEU A 56 0.04 9.07 -0.20
N ALA A 57 0.10 7.83 -0.71
CA ALA A 57 -0.55 7.47 -1.96
C ALA A 57 -2.07 7.62 -1.88
N ALA A 58 -2.69 7.21 -0.77
CA ALA A 58 -4.12 7.38 -0.54
C ALA A 58 -4.54 8.86 -0.50
N ILE A 59 -3.78 9.70 0.21
CA ILE A 59 -4.02 11.15 0.27
C ILE A 59 -3.91 11.78 -1.12
N ARG A 60 -2.89 11.42 -1.91
CA ARG A 60 -2.68 11.95 -3.27
C ARG A 60 -3.74 11.50 -4.26
N ALA A 61 -4.23 10.27 -4.11
CA ALA A 61 -5.34 9.75 -4.88
C ALA A 61 -6.69 10.38 -4.47
N GLY A 62 -6.72 11.20 -3.41
CA GLY A 62 -7.96 11.83 -2.94
C GLY A 62 -8.94 10.84 -2.32
N VAL A 63 -8.42 9.75 -1.73
CA VAL A 63 -9.27 8.74 -1.06
C VAL A 63 -9.89 9.34 0.20
N ASP A 64 -11.22 9.33 0.30
CA ASP A 64 -11.94 9.84 1.46
C ASP A 64 -11.75 8.97 2.71
N TYR A 65 -11.68 7.64 2.52
CA TYR A 65 -11.57 6.69 3.63
C TYR A 65 -10.69 5.47 3.29
N PRO A 66 -9.55 5.28 3.97
CA PRO A 66 -8.76 4.06 3.86
C PRO A 66 -9.39 2.92 4.67
N VAL A 67 -9.59 1.76 4.05
CA VAL A 67 -10.05 0.54 4.73
C VAL A 67 -8.86 -0.41 4.90
N THR A 68 -8.49 -0.70 6.13
CA THR A 68 -7.37 -1.60 6.45
C THR A 68 -7.67 -2.42 7.71
N ASN A 69 -7.10 -3.62 7.78
CA ASN A 69 -7.09 -4.45 8.99
C ASN A 69 -5.85 -4.18 9.86
N ASP A 70 -4.95 -3.31 9.42
CA ASP A 70 -3.77 -2.95 10.21
C ASP A 70 -4.15 -2.03 11.36
N LYS A 71 -3.87 -2.49 12.58
CA LYS A 71 -4.16 -1.77 13.81
C LYS A 71 -3.19 -0.61 14.07
N ASP A 72 -2.04 -0.60 13.40
CA ASP A 72 -1.00 0.41 13.56
C ASP A 72 -1.12 1.50 12.47
N PHE A 73 -2.13 1.41 11.58
CA PHE A 73 -2.46 2.43 10.60
C PHE A 73 -3.24 3.61 11.22
N HIS A 74 -2.59 4.31 12.14
CA HIS A 74 -3.14 5.50 12.79
C HIS A 74 -2.05 6.55 13.04
N ALA A 75 -2.47 7.80 13.23
CA ALA A 75 -1.55 8.89 13.55
C ALA A 75 -0.67 8.55 14.77
N LYS A 76 0.61 8.97 14.74
CA LYS A 76 1.54 8.81 15.88
C LYS A 76 1.03 9.53 17.13
#